data_AF-A0A521GZ46-F1
#
_entry.id   AF-A0A521GZ46-F1
#
_cell.length_a   1.000
_cell.length_b   1.000
_cell.length_c   1.000
_cell.angle_alpha   90.00
_cell.angle_beta   90.00
_cell.angle_gamma   90.00
#
_symmetry.space_group_name_H-M   'P 1'
#
loop_
_entity.id
_entity.type
_entity.pdbx_description
1 polymer ?
#
loop_
_entity_poly.entity_id
_entity_poly.type
_entity_poly.pdbx_seq_one_letter_code
_entity_poly.pdbx_strand_id
1 'polypeptide(L)'
;MAGFCVEFVLAACMAAAAQEAAPPQDGADALQAAQDAIAAGDWNAALNRLDEARAVHAGEASFWLLYGDTTLKFLEQRLAQGERDAGLVDGLYGDAESAFQRAGELAPDAAAPWLGLARTRRARGDAAGAWEAAAAADARSGGSASPELLMELGHSGLAATIA
;
A
#
# COMPACT_ATOMS: atom_id res chain seq x y z
N MET A 1 11.02 -17.66 -72.67
CA MET A 1 12.46 -17.49 -72.37
C MET A 1 12.56 -16.28 -71.46
N ALA A 2 12.74 -16.51 -70.15
CA ALA A 2 13.99 -16.22 -69.44
C ALA A 2 14.20 -14.70 -69.24
N GLY A 3 14.35 -14.14 -68.04
CA GLY A 3 14.60 -14.74 -66.74
C GLY A 3 14.32 -13.74 -65.61
N PHE A 4 13.91 -14.31 -64.49
CA PHE A 4 13.78 -13.69 -63.18
C PHE A 4 15.11 -13.94 -62.46
N CYS A 5 15.92 -12.92 -62.20
CA CYS A 5 17.12 -12.98 -61.34
C CYS A 5 17.12 -11.68 -60.52
N VAL A 6 16.67 -11.70 -59.25
CA VAL A 6 17.46 -12.03 -58.04
C VAL A 6 18.50 -10.94 -57.74
N GLU A 7 18.07 -9.77 -57.25
CA GLU A 7 18.95 -8.79 -56.57
C GLU A 7 18.20 -7.84 -55.60
N PHE A 8 17.02 -8.20 -55.10
CA PHE A 8 16.29 -7.31 -54.16
C PHE A 8 15.90 -7.92 -52.81
N VAL A 9 16.33 -9.16 -52.51
CA VAL A 9 15.92 -9.87 -51.28
C VAL A 9 17.01 -9.84 -50.19
N LEU A 10 18.18 -9.26 -50.43
CA LEU A 10 19.31 -9.30 -49.49
C LEU A 10 19.69 -7.96 -48.85
N ALA A 11 18.73 -7.03 -48.71
CA ALA A 11 18.92 -5.77 -47.99
C ALA A 11 17.83 -5.47 -46.95
N ALA A 12 17.14 -6.49 -46.44
CA ALA A 12 16.14 -6.34 -45.38
C ALA A 12 16.44 -7.14 -44.10
N CYS A 13 17.65 -7.71 -43.98
CA CYS A 13 17.96 -8.67 -42.92
C CYS A 13 18.84 -8.16 -41.76
N MET A 14 19.18 -6.87 -41.69
CA MET A 14 19.99 -6.35 -40.57
C MET A 14 19.55 -4.98 -40.11
N ALA A 15 18.51 -4.94 -39.28
CA ALA A 15 18.39 -4.06 -38.12
C ALA A 15 17.04 -4.31 -37.41
N ALA A 16 16.72 -5.57 -37.13
CA ALA A 16 15.84 -5.86 -36.00
C ALA A 16 16.71 -5.72 -34.75
N ALA A 17 17.09 -4.47 -34.44
CA ALA A 17 17.54 -4.15 -33.10
C ALA A 17 16.35 -4.46 -32.22
N ALA A 18 16.48 -5.52 -31.41
CA ALA A 18 15.61 -5.74 -30.27
C ALA A 18 15.60 -4.41 -29.52
N GLN A 19 14.50 -3.68 -29.63
CA GLN A 19 14.18 -2.60 -28.73
C GLN A 19 14.12 -3.30 -27.37
N GLU A 20 15.19 -3.24 -26.59
CA GLU A 20 15.12 -3.50 -25.16
C GLU A 20 13.98 -2.61 -24.67
N ALA A 21 12.85 -3.24 -24.33
CA ALA A 21 11.74 -2.56 -23.75
C ALA A 21 12.29 -1.85 -22.52
N ALA A 22 12.26 -0.52 -22.54
CA ALA A 22 12.47 0.25 -21.33
C ALA A 22 11.62 -0.39 -20.22
N PRO A 23 12.14 -0.53 -18.99
CA PRO A 23 11.35 -1.04 -17.88
C PRO A 23 10.02 -0.25 -17.82
N PRO A 24 8.89 -0.89 -17.47
CA PRO A 24 7.58 -0.26 -17.55
C PRO A 24 7.59 1.04 -16.76
N GLN A 25 7.56 2.17 -17.48
CA GLN A 25 7.47 3.51 -16.89
C GLN A 25 6.12 3.69 -16.16
N ASP A 26 5.15 2.84 -16.52
CA ASP A 26 3.80 2.78 -16.00
C ASP A 26 3.73 2.72 -14.46
N GLY A 27 4.66 2.05 -13.78
CA GLY A 27 4.58 1.89 -12.32
C GLY A 27 4.94 3.15 -11.50
N ALA A 28 5.91 3.95 -11.99
CA ALA A 28 6.27 5.21 -11.34
C ALA A 28 5.20 6.28 -11.60
N ASP A 29 4.65 6.31 -12.80
CA ASP A 29 3.52 7.16 -13.17
C ASP A 29 2.25 6.78 -12.38
N ALA A 30 2.05 5.49 -12.11
CA ALA A 30 0.94 5.00 -11.29
C ALA A 30 1.03 5.47 -9.83
N LEU A 31 2.22 5.48 -9.21
CA LEU A 31 2.37 5.99 -7.85
C LEU A 31 2.05 7.49 -7.75
N GLN A 32 2.51 8.28 -8.71
CA GLN A 32 2.16 9.70 -8.75
C GLN A 32 0.65 9.89 -8.94
N ALA A 33 0.03 9.14 -9.85
CA ALA A 33 -1.40 9.21 -10.06
C ALA A 33 -2.21 8.78 -8.82
N ALA A 34 -1.71 7.83 -8.04
CA ALA A 34 -2.29 7.47 -6.76
C ALA A 34 -2.25 8.65 -5.77
N GLN A 35 -1.11 9.33 -5.66
CA GLN A 35 -0.94 10.50 -4.79
C GLN A 35 -1.86 11.66 -5.20
N ASP A 36 -2.04 11.87 -6.51
CA ASP A 36 -2.96 12.89 -7.02
C ASP A 36 -4.43 12.54 -6.69
N ALA A 37 -4.81 11.26 -6.80
CA ALA A 37 -6.14 10.78 -6.40
C ALA A 37 -6.37 10.91 -4.89
N ILE A 38 -5.35 10.64 -4.07
CA ILE A 38 -5.36 10.87 -2.61
C ILE A 38 -5.59 12.35 -2.31
N ALA A 39 -4.88 13.25 -2.98
CA ALA A 39 -5.05 14.69 -2.81
C ALA A 39 -6.45 15.17 -3.22
N ALA A 40 -7.07 14.51 -4.20
CA ALA A 40 -8.45 14.75 -4.61
C ALA A 40 -9.50 14.09 -3.68
N GLY A 41 -9.09 13.23 -2.75
CA GLY A 41 -9.99 12.45 -1.89
C GLY A 41 -10.72 11.32 -2.63
N ASP A 42 -10.25 10.94 -3.82
CA ASP A 42 -10.78 9.79 -4.58
C ASP A 42 -10.03 8.52 -4.17
N TRP A 43 -10.43 7.96 -3.02
CA TRP A 43 -9.77 6.80 -2.43
C TRP A 43 -9.87 5.53 -3.28
N ASN A 44 -10.95 5.39 -4.06
CA ASN A 44 -11.12 4.25 -4.97
C ASN A 44 -10.14 4.35 -6.14
N ALA A 45 -10.03 5.52 -6.77
CA ALA A 45 -9.04 5.73 -7.82
C ALA A 45 -7.62 5.57 -7.26
N ALA A 46 -7.34 6.09 -6.06
CA ALA A 46 -6.05 5.94 -5.40
C ALA A 46 -5.64 4.47 -5.22
N LEU A 47 -6.52 3.61 -4.69
CA LEU A 47 -6.24 2.19 -4.51
C LEU A 47 -5.98 1.47 -5.83
N ASN A 48 -6.76 1.75 -6.87
CA ASN A 48 -6.53 1.16 -8.19
C ASN A 48 -5.14 1.52 -8.73
N ARG A 49 -4.70 2.78 -8.57
CA ARG A 49 -3.36 3.22 -8.99
C ARG A 49 -2.25 2.65 -8.12
N LEU A 50 -2.49 2.46 -6.83
CA LEU A 50 -1.53 1.80 -5.94
C LEU A 50 -1.35 0.32 -6.32
N ASP A 51 -2.40 -0.38 -6.73
CA ASP A 51 -2.30 -1.75 -7.23
C ASP A 51 -1.46 -1.86 -8.50
N GLU A 52 -1.63 -0.91 -9.43
CA GLU A 52 -0.79 -0.79 -10.64
C GLU A 52 0.67 -0.52 -10.29
N ALA A 53 0.94 0.36 -9.32
CA ALA A 53 2.27 0.73 -8.86
C ALA A 53 2.98 -0.38 -8.06
N ARG A 54 2.23 -1.36 -7.53
CA ARG A 54 2.72 -2.37 -6.58
C ARG A 54 3.89 -3.18 -7.11
N ALA A 55 3.89 -3.57 -8.39
CA ALA A 55 4.95 -4.38 -8.97
C ALA A 55 6.33 -3.68 -8.93
N VAL A 56 6.34 -2.34 -9.01
CA VAL A 56 7.56 -1.53 -8.99
C VAL A 56 7.95 -1.17 -7.56
N HIS A 57 6.98 -0.84 -6.71
CA HIS A 57 7.23 -0.28 -5.37
C HIS A 57 7.09 -1.29 -4.22
N ALA A 58 6.88 -2.59 -4.49
CA ALA A 58 6.72 -3.62 -3.45
C ALA A 58 7.91 -3.77 -2.48
N GLY A 59 9.10 -3.26 -2.84
CA GLY A 59 10.29 -3.24 -1.99
C GLY A 59 10.37 -2.03 -1.04
N GLU A 60 9.46 -1.07 -1.13
CA GLU A 60 9.52 0.20 -0.41
C GLU A 60 8.57 0.22 0.78
N ALA A 61 9.08 0.38 2.00
CA ALA A 61 8.24 0.45 3.19
C ALA A 61 7.23 1.62 3.12
N SER A 62 7.64 2.77 2.56
CA SER A 62 6.80 3.95 2.37
C SER A 62 5.60 3.69 1.46
N PHE A 63 5.77 2.86 0.42
CA PHE A 63 4.67 2.46 -0.45
C PHE A 63 3.60 1.68 0.32
N TRP A 64 4.02 0.72 1.13
CA TRP A 64 3.09 -0.09 1.93
C TRP A 64 2.42 0.68 3.06
N LEU A 65 3.10 1.68 3.63
CA LEU A 65 2.46 2.64 4.55
C LEU A 65 1.34 3.42 3.84
N LEU A 66 1.64 3.98 2.67
CA LEU A 66 0.66 4.71 1.87
C LEU A 66 -0.52 3.82 1.48
N TYR A 67 -0.25 2.57 1.08
CA TYR A 67 -1.26 1.58 0.74
C TYR A 67 -2.20 1.32 1.93
N GLY A 68 -1.65 0.97 3.09
CA GLY A 68 -2.45 0.70 4.29
C GLY A 68 -3.30 1.90 4.74
N ASP A 69 -2.71 3.10 4.77
CA ASP A 69 -3.44 4.32 5.13
C ASP A 69 -4.57 4.63 4.12
N THR A 70 -4.30 4.47 2.82
CA THR A 70 -5.30 4.69 1.76
C THR A 70 -6.44 3.70 1.86
N THR A 71 -6.15 2.42 2.16
CA THR A 71 -7.16 1.39 2.38
C THR A 71 -8.07 1.74 3.55
N LEU A 72 -7.50 2.22 4.67
CA LEU A 72 -8.29 2.68 5.81
C LEU A 72 -9.16 3.89 5.45
N LYS A 73 -8.66 4.86 4.69
CA LYS A 73 -9.45 6.01 4.23
C LYS A 73 -10.59 5.63 3.31
N PHE A 74 -10.35 4.69 2.40
CA PHE A 74 -11.41 4.12 1.58
C PHE A 74 -12.47 3.43 2.45
N LEU A 75 -12.06 2.61 3.42
CA LEU A 75 -12.98 1.95 4.34
C LEU A 75 -13.81 2.95 5.17
N GLU A 76 -13.17 3.96 5.76
CA GLU A 76 -13.82 5.04 6.50
C GLU A 76 -14.92 5.70 5.64
N GLN A 77 -14.60 6.03 4.38
CA GLN A 77 -15.56 6.63 3.45
C GLN A 77 -16.75 5.68 3.17
N ARG A 78 -16.49 4.40 2.94
CA ARG A 78 -17.54 3.40 2.68
C ARG A 78 -18.45 3.20 3.88
N LEU A 79 -17.89 3.10 5.08
CA LEU A 79 -18.65 3.00 6.33
C LEU A 79 -19.52 4.23 6.57
N ALA A 80 -19.00 5.43 6.27
CA ALA A 80 -19.74 6.69 6.34
C ALA A 80 -20.89 6.76 5.31
N GLN A 81 -20.72 6.13 4.15
CA GLN A 81 -21.79 5.95 3.15
C GLN A 81 -22.81 4.86 3.53
N GLY A 82 -22.65 4.24 4.70
CA GLY A 82 -23.56 3.23 5.19
C GLY A 82 -23.27 1.82 4.65
N GLU A 83 -22.07 1.56 4.14
CA GLU A 83 -21.65 0.21 3.80
C GLU A 83 -21.73 -0.70 5.04
N ARG A 84 -22.27 -1.90 4.85
CA ARG A 84 -22.50 -2.91 5.91
C ARG A 84 -22.14 -4.32 5.45
N ASP A 85 -21.65 -4.49 4.22
CA ASP A 85 -21.13 -5.78 3.78
C ASP A 85 -19.92 -6.17 4.65
N ALA A 86 -20.14 -7.17 5.51
CA ALA A 86 -19.12 -7.61 6.46
C ALA A 86 -17.89 -8.19 5.77
N GLY A 87 -18.06 -8.85 4.61
CA GLY A 87 -16.95 -9.44 3.87
C GLY A 87 -16.04 -8.37 3.27
N LEU A 88 -16.62 -7.31 2.70
CA LEU A 88 -15.86 -6.16 2.22
C LEU A 88 -15.13 -5.45 3.37
N VAL A 89 -15.82 -5.20 4.49
CA VAL A 89 -15.23 -4.51 5.64
C VAL A 89 -14.07 -5.32 6.23
N ASP A 90 -14.27 -6.62 6.47
CA ASP A 90 -13.20 -7.50 6.98
C ASP A 90 -12.04 -7.63 5.99
N GLY A 91 -12.32 -7.69 4.68
CA GLY A 91 -11.31 -7.71 3.64
C GLY A 91 -10.43 -6.46 3.67
N LEU A 92 -11.04 -5.27 3.72
CA LEU A 92 -10.31 -4.00 3.77
C LEU A 92 -9.47 -3.84 5.04
N TYR A 93 -9.96 -4.29 6.20
CA TYR A 93 -9.13 -4.35 7.40
C TYR A 93 -7.95 -5.31 7.22
N GLY A 94 -8.17 -6.50 6.64
CA GLY A 94 -7.11 -7.47 6.37
C GLY A 94 -6.04 -6.95 5.40
N ASP A 95 -6.46 -6.23 4.35
CA ASP A 95 -5.55 -5.61 3.38
C ASP A 95 -4.70 -4.50 4.03
N ALA A 96 -5.31 -3.66 4.87
CA ALA A 96 -4.59 -2.64 5.62
C ALA A 96 -3.58 -3.26 6.61
N GLU A 97 -3.98 -4.29 7.37
CA GLU A 97 -3.06 -5.01 8.27
C GLU A 97 -1.89 -5.62 7.50
N SER A 98 -2.16 -6.26 6.37
CA SER A 98 -1.12 -6.89 5.54
C SER A 98 -0.14 -5.85 4.99
N ALA A 99 -0.64 -4.68 4.57
CA ALA A 99 0.20 -3.59 4.10
C ALA A 99 1.11 -3.05 5.23
N PHE A 100 0.56 -2.79 6.42
CA PHE A 100 1.37 -2.33 7.54
C PHE A 100 2.37 -3.38 8.05
N GLN A 101 2.00 -4.67 8.07
CA GLN A 101 2.94 -5.76 8.35
C GLN A 101 4.10 -5.74 7.35
N ARG A 102 3.79 -5.64 6.05
CA ARG A 102 4.82 -5.61 5.01
C ARG A 102 5.73 -4.39 5.13
N ALA A 103 5.18 -3.22 5.47
CA ALA A 103 5.98 -2.04 5.76
C ALA A 103 6.93 -2.26 6.95
N GLY A 104 6.47 -2.93 8.01
CA GLY A 104 7.27 -3.29 9.18
C GLY A 104 8.35 -4.33 8.89
N GLU A 105 8.10 -5.29 8.00
CA GLU A 105 9.13 -6.23 7.54
C GLU A 105 10.26 -5.53 6.77
N LEU A 106 9.92 -4.53 5.96
CA LEU A 106 10.87 -3.76 5.15
C LEU A 106 11.61 -2.70 5.98
N ALA A 107 10.98 -2.18 7.03
CA ALA A 107 11.55 -1.18 7.93
C ALA A 107 11.30 -1.56 9.40
N PRO A 108 12.05 -2.55 9.94
CA PRO A 108 11.78 -3.14 11.25
C PRO A 108 11.93 -2.17 12.42
N ASP A 109 12.75 -1.13 12.27
CA ASP A 109 12.99 -0.11 13.30
C ASP A 109 12.03 1.09 13.19
N ALA A 110 11.19 1.15 12.16
CA ALA A 110 10.25 2.24 12.00
C ALA A 110 9.02 2.03 12.91
N ALA A 111 8.63 3.07 13.66
CA ALA A 111 7.44 3.03 14.50
C ALA A 111 6.12 3.13 13.70
N ALA A 112 6.14 3.82 12.55
CA ALA A 112 4.93 4.13 11.78
C ALA A 112 4.12 2.88 11.33
N PRO A 113 4.72 1.79 10.82
CA PRO A 113 3.97 0.58 10.47
C PRO A 113 3.19 -0.02 11.64
N TRP A 114 3.81 -0.06 12.82
CA TRP A 114 3.21 -0.63 14.03
C TRP A 114 2.08 0.27 14.56
N LEU A 115 2.22 1.58 14.44
CA LEU A 115 1.13 2.51 14.76
C LEU A 115 -0.06 2.34 13.79
N GLY A 116 0.19 2.11 12.51
CA GLY A 116 -0.85 1.76 11.52
C GLY A 116 -1.57 0.47 11.86
N LEU A 117 -0.83 -0.58 12.27
CA LEU A 117 -1.42 -1.83 12.76
C LEU A 117 -2.31 -1.62 13.99
N ALA A 118 -1.84 -0.84 14.97
CA ALA A 118 -2.61 -0.56 16.18
C ALA A 118 -3.97 0.08 15.85
N ARG A 119 -3.95 1.11 15.01
CA ARG A 119 -5.17 1.81 14.56
C ARG A 119 -6.11 0.88 13.81
N THR A 120 -5.57 0.04 12.92
CA THR A 120 -6.35 -0.91 12.11
C THR A 120 -7.07 -1.91 13.01
N ARG A 121 -6.33 -2.55 13.91
CA ARG A 121 -6.87 -3.55 14.85
C ARG A 121 -7.88 -2.94 15.81
N ARG A 122 -7.61 -1.73 16.32
CA ARG A 122 -8.57 -1.01 17.18
C ARG A 122 -9.86 -0.69 16.43
N ALA A 123 -9.78 -0.22 15.19
CA ALA A 123 -10.95 0.08 14.37
C ALA A 123 -11.78 -1.18 14.07
N ARG A 124 -11.12 -2.33 13.92
CA ARG A 124 -11.76 -3.65 13.77
C ARG A 124 -12.36 -4.19 15.08
N GLY A 125 -11.97 -3.64 16.23
CA GLY A 125 -12.41 -4.09 17.56
C GLY A 125 -11.47 -5.10 18.23
N ASP A 126 -10.31 -5.40 17.65
CA ASP A 126 -9.27 -6.21 18.27
C ASP A 126 -8.42 -5.35 19.22
N ALA A 127 -8.93 -5.14 20.43
CA ALA A 127 -8.28 -4.31 21.44
C ALA A 127 -6.92 -4.86 21.91
N ALA A 128 -6.82 -6.19 22.05
CA ALA A 128 -5.60 -6.84 22.49
C ALA A 128 -4.49 -6.70 21.45
N GLY A 129 -4.79 -7.03 20.18
CA GLY A 129 -3.83 -6.88 19.09
C GLY A 129 -3.49 -5.42 18.79
N ALA A 130 -4.41 -4.48 19.05
CA ALA A 130 -4.12 -3.04 18.95
C ALA A 130 -3.10 -2.59 20.00
N TRP A 131 -3.26 -3.03 21.26
CA TRP A 131 -2.32 -2.73 22.34
C TRP A 131 -0.92 -3.28 22.04
N GLU A 132 -0.83 -4.52 21.58
CA GLU A 132 0.45 -5.14 21.19
C GLU A 132 1.16 -4.33 20.10
N ALA A 133 0.43 -3.90 19.07
CA ALA A 133 0.98 -3.11 17.99
C ALA A 133 1.39 -1.70 18.45
N ALA A 134 0.61 -1.06 19.33
CA ALA A 134 0.94 0.25 19.89
C ALA A 134 2.21 0.18 20.78
N ALA A 135 2.34 -0.86 21.60
CA ALA A 135 3.54 -1.11 22.40
C ALA A 135 4.76 -1.38 21.50
N ALA A 136 4.57 -2.12 20.39
CA ALA A 136 5.62 -2.33 19.41
C ALA A 136 6.07 -1.03 18.73
N ALA A 137 5.14 -0.11 18.44
CA ALA A 137 5.46 1.20 17.90
C ALA A 137 6.25 2.06 18.90
N ASP A 138 5.86 2.05 20.17
CA ASP A 138 6.52 2.80 21.24
C ASP A 138 7.97 2.35 21.46
N ALA A 139 8.20 1.03 21.51
CA ALA A 139 9.54 0.46 21.62
C ALA A 139 10.49 0.93 20.49
N ARG A 140 9.93 1.30 19.33
CA ARG A 140 10.67 1.78 18.15
C ARG A 140 10.74 3.29 18.04
N SER A 141 10.04 4.03 18.90
CA SER A 141 10.06 5.50 18.93
C SER A 141 11.33 6.08 19.56
N GLY A 142 12.20 5.24 20.13
CA GLY A 142 13.44 5.67 20.80
C GLY A 142 13.20 6.61 21.99
N GLY A 143 12.03 6.54 22.63
CA GLY A 143 11.64 7.44 23.73
C GLY A 143 11.10 8.80 23.26
N SER A 144 10.88 8.98 21.96
CA SER A 144 10.24 10.16 21.36
C SER A 144 8.84 9.82 20.84
N ALA A 145 8.03 9.16 21.67
CA ALA A 145 6.66 8.82 21.33
C ALA A 145 5.87 10.08 20.94
N SER A 146 5.26 10.05 19.76
CA SER A 146 4.43 11.17 19.32
C SER A 146 3.14 11.22 20.16
N PRO A 147 2.46 12.39 20.25
CA PRO A 147 1.16 12.49 20.91
C PRO A 147 0.15 11.47 20.38
N GLU A 148 0.17 11.17 19.08
CA GLU A 148 -0.70 10.18 18.45
C GLU A 148 -0.44 8.77 18.96
N LEU A 149 0.82 8.40 19.12
CA LEU A 149 1.20 7.09 19.65
C LEU A 149 0.78 6.94 21.11
N LEU A 150 0.98 7.99 21.92
CA LEU A 150 0.54 7.99 23.32
C LEU A 150 -0.99 7.88 23.45
N MET A 151 -1.73 8.58 22.60
CA MET A 151 -3.19 8.45 22.54
C MET A 151 -3.61 7.03 22.14
N GLU A 152 -2.95 6.44 21.13
CA GLU A 152 -3.30 5.09 20.66
C GLU A 152 -3.00 4.02 21.71
N LEU A 153 -1.88 4.14 22.45
CA LEU A 153 -1.59 3.32 23.62
C LEU A 153 -2.70 3.45 24.68
N GLY A 154 -3.09 4.68 25.03
CA GLY A 154 -4.15 4.93 26.01
C GLY A 154 -5.49 4.31 25.60
N HIS A 155 -5.90 4.52 24.34
CA HIS A 155 -7.15 3.95 23.82
C HIS A 155 -7.13 2.42 23.79
N SER A 156 -6.04 1.82 23.31
CA SER A 156 -5.93 0.37 23.18
C SER A 156 -5.85 -0.31 24.55
N GLY A 157 -5.11 0.28 25.49
CA GLY A 157 -5.00 -0.25 26.85
C GLY A 157 -6.31 -0.17 27.63
N LEU A 158 -7.06 0.93 27.49
CA LEU A 158 -8.40 1.03 28.08
C LEU A 158 -9.34 -0.02 27.46
N ALA A 159 -9.37 -0.13 26.14
CA ALA A 159 -10.22 -1.09 25.45
C ALA A 159 -9.90 -2.54 25.86
N ALA A 160 -8.62 -2.90 26.04
CA ALA A 160 -8.21 -4.24 26.43
C ALA A 160 -8.54 -4.59 27.90
N THR A 161 -8.77 -3.60 28.75
CA THR A 161 -9.09 -3.83 30.19
C THR A 161 -10.59 -3.88 30.48
N ILE A 162 -11.44 -3.43 29.55
CA ILE A 162 -12.90 -3.42 29.69
C ILE A 162 -13.64 -4.44 28.80
N ALA A 163 -12.91 -5.14 27.92
CA ALA A 163 -13.41 -6.21 27.06
C ALA A 163 -13.45 -7.55 27.81
#